data_AF-A0AAW5U553-F1
#
_entry.id   AF-A0AAW5U553-F1
#
_cell.length_a   1.000
_cell.length_b   1.000
_cell.length_c   1.000
_cell.angle_alpha   90.00
_cell.angle_beta   90.00
_cell.angle_gamma   90.00
#
_symmetry.space_group_name_H-M   'P 1'
#
loop_
_entity.id
_entity.type
_entity.pdbx_description
1 polymer ?
#
loop_
_entity_poly.entity_id
_entity_poly.type
_entity_poly.pdbx_seq_one_letter_code
_entity_poly.pdbx_strand_id
1 'polypeptide(L)'
;MNIIIGILFFYLAIKAYGNFVTVFPFILVTYTLLGSFVVGSISPYNFLSVIVATIFFTRYNRFFVYYRSFPFKSTMFLFALSMICTNFFVSAKYRHTPTLVFNICQSVGYIYIIWYLLQNNAQKAIRALVKTALVFGCLVSLYALFETITRSNPLLKSLVLSGCYIESPFITEIRFGLKRAQAIFSMHTTLGGVMLFNYALLLVAYKTAYIKKTRLNIIAICLCAMCVFLTGARSCIIGLLMCTGMSFSKLKVSHILLLCFIIPFVFIFAGDYLSQIFDSIFNTEKVNGSNSDMRLIQFMISWDYMMRSPIIGNGLGFLYNDVVLNHVEKELFGAESLWFGVIADQGILGLVSYLLLFISPILYSWRKDNKFIILFVIGILVMHSLSTIPGVNPAMVLVFTLIFNYMQDTAKSGKIRKT
;
A
#
# COMPACT_ATOMS: atom_id res chain seq x y z
N MET A 1 -6.50 25.42 -11.60
CA MET A 1 -5.91 24.18 -11.08
C MET A 1 -6.81 22.96 -11.36
N ASN A 2 -8.10 22.97 -10.96
CA ASN A 2 -9.07 21.88 -11.24
C ASN A 2 -9.14 21.44 -12.72
N ILE A 3 -9.21 22.39 -13.66
CA ILE A 3 -9.24 22.08 -15.11
C ILE A 3 -7.96 21.36 -15.56
N ILE A 4 -6.79 21.78 -15.06
CA ILE A 4 -5.49 21.17 -15.40
C ILE A 4 -5.44 19.71 -14.91
N ILE A 5 -5.96 19.45 -13.70
CA ILE A 5 -6.05 18.10 -13.15
C ILE A 5 -7.02 17.25 -13.98
N GLY A 6 -8.19 17.79 -14.34
CA GLY A 6 -9.12 17.12 -15.25
C GLY A 6 -8.47 16.73 -16.58
N ILE A 7 -7.73 17.66 -17.20
CA ILE A 7 -6.98 17.43 -18.43
C ILE A 7 -5.92 16.34 -18.24
N LEU A 8 -5.20 16.33 -17.11
CA LEU A 8 -4.19 15.30 -16.80
C LEU A 8 -4.83 13.90 -16.74
N PHE A 9 -5.93 13.75 -16.02
CA PHE A 9 -6.63 12.46 -15.91
C PHE A 9 -7.24 12.02 -17.24
N PHE A 10 -7.77 12.95 -18.03
CA PHE A 10 -8.26 12.67 -19.37
C PHE A 10 -7.13 12.24 -20.32
N TYR A 11 -5.99 12.91 -20.26
CA TYR A 11 -4.78 12.52 -21.00
C TYR A 11 -4.30 11.12 -20.61
N LEU A 12 -4.29 10.79 -19.31
CA LEU A 12 -3.96 9.45 -18.83
C LEU A 12 -4.93 8.40 -19.37
N ALA A 13 -6.23 8.70 -19.43
CA ALA A 13 -7.22 7.80 -20.02
C ALA A 13 -6.98 7.56 -21.53
N ILE A 14 -6.70 8.61 -22.30
CA ILE A 14 -6.35 8.49 -23.73
C ILE A 14 -5.08 7.67 -23.91
N LYS A 15 -4.04 7.93 -23.11
CA LYS A 15 -2.79 7.16 -23.15
C LYS A 15 -3.01 5.71 -22.75
N ALA A 16 -3.85 5.44 -21.75
CA ALA A 16 -4.22 4.09 -21.35
C ALA A 16 -4.96 3.37 -22.47
N TYR A 17 -5.85 4.06 -23.19
CA TYR A 17 -6.49 3.52 -24.38
C TYR A 17 -5.47 3.16 -25.45
N GLY A 18 -4.49 4.01 -25.75
CA GLY A 18 -3.48 3.76 -26.77
C GLY A 18 -2.42 2.70 -26.43
N ASN A 19 -1.85 2.74 -25.21
CA ASN A 19 -0.72 1.89 -24.79
C ASN A 19 -0.90 1.35 -23.36
N PHE A 20 -2.00 0.62 -23.16
CA PHE A 20 -2.43 0.06 -21.89
C PHE A 20 -1.33 -0.67 -21.11
N VAL A 21 -0.55 -1.52 -21.78
CA VAL A 21 0.52 -2.35 -21.19
C VAL A 21 1.59 -1.50 -20.48
N THR A 22 1.82 -0.26 -20.91
CA THR A 22 2.80 0.64 -20.26
C THR A 22 2.18 1.61 -19.28
N VAL A 23 0.94 2.05 -19.55
CA VAL A 23 0.27 3.08 -18.75
C VAL A 23 -0.37 2.47 -17.51
N PHE A 24 -0.91 1.26 -17.58
CA PHE A 24 -1.49 0.60 -16.42
C PHE A 24 -0.44 0.38 -15.30
N PRO A 25 0.79 -0.12 -15.57
CA PRO A 25 1.84 -0.14 -14.56
C PRO A 25 2.20 1.23 -13.96
N PHE A 26 2.11 2.30 -14.75
CA PHE A 26 2.32 3.66 -14.25
C PHE A 26 1.23 4.05 -13.24
N ILE A 27 -0.04 3.83 -13.60
CA ILE A 27 -1.19 4.08 -12.72
C ILE A 27 -1.07 3.24 -11.45
N LEU A 28 -0.68 1.97 -11.58
CA LEU A 28 -0.54 1.04 -10.45
C LEU A 28 0.54 1.48 -9.45
N VAL A 29 1.67 2.03 -9.89
CA VAL A 29 2.74 2.49 -8.99
C VAL A 29 2.39 3.84 -8.35
N THR A 30 1.66 4.70 -9.08
CA THR A 30 1.34 6.06 -8.64
C THR A 30 -0.07 6.22 -8.05
N TYR A 31 -0.81 5.11 -7.87
CA TYR A 31 -2.23 5.14 -7.54
C TYR A 31 -2.56 5.93 -6.27
N THR A 32 -1.74 5.82 -5.22
CA THR A 32 -1.94 6.55 -3.96
C THR A 32 -1.78 8.06 -4.16
N LEU A 33 -0.83 8.49 -4.99
CA LEU A 33 -0.69 9.90 -5.35
C LEU A 33 -1.88 10.37 -6.19
N LEU A 34 -2.24 9.62 -7.22
CA LEU A 34 -3.39 9.94 -8.09
C LEU A 34 -4.69 10.03 -7.29
N GLY A 35 -4.89 9.12 -6.33
CA GLY A 35 -6.04 9.07 -5.44
C GLY A 35 -6.11 10.25 -4.46
N SER A 36 -5.01 10.98 -4.27
CA SER A 36 -4.96 12.12 -3.35
C SER A 36 -5.39 13.44 -3.99
N PHE A 37 -5.55 13.47 -5.33
CA PHE A 37 -6.17 14.61 -6.02
C PHE A 37 -7.70 14.53 -5.94
N VAL A 38 -8.34 15.68 -5.80
CA VAL A 38 -9.80 15.82 -5.67
C VAL A 38 -10.29 16.94 -6.57
N VAL A 39 -11.46 16.77 -7.17
CA VAL A 39 -12.21 17.84 -7.84
C VAL A 39 -13.59 17.88 -7.21
N GLY A 40 -13.86 18.91 -6.40
CA GLY A 40 -15.03 18.95 -5.52
C GLY A 40 -14.88 17.98 -4.35
N SER A 41 -15.75 16.98 -4.25
CA SER A 41 -15.70 15.94 -3.21
C SER A 41 -15.22 14.58 -3.70
N ILE A 42 -14.94 14.44 -5.01
CA ILE A 42 -14.63 13.14 -5.62
C ILE A 42 -13.23 13.16 -6.22
N SER A 43 -12.47 12.08 -5.97
CA SER A 43 -11.17 11.90 -6.61
C SER A 43 -11.33 11.52 -8.09
N PRO A 44 -10.72 12.25 -9.04
CA PRO A 44 -10.71 11.88 -10.45
C PRO A 44 -10.12 10.49 -10.73
N TYR A 45 -9.23 10.01 -9.84
CA TYR A 45 -8.66 8.67 -9.91
C TYR A 45 -9.73 7.57 -9.80
N ASN A 46 -10.80 7.80 -9.05
CA ASN A 46 -11.90 6.85 -8.95
C ASN A 46 -12.56 6.61 -10.33
N PHE A 47 -12.82 7.68 -11.08
CA PHE A 47 -13.34 7.57 -12.45
C PHE A 47 -12.30 6.94 -13.39
N LEU A 48 -11.03 7.34 -13.29
CA LEU A 48 -9.95 6.72 -14.08
C LEU A 48 -9.89 5.21 -13.83
N SER A 49 -10.11 4.74 -12.60
CA SER A 49 -10.09 3.31 -12.27
C SER A 49 -11.19 2.52 -12.98
N VAL A 50 -12.39 3.10 -13.11
CA VAL A 50 -13.50 2.52 -13.88
C VAL A 50 -13.17 2.53 -15.37
N ILE A 51 -12.67 3.66 -15.90
CA ILE A 51 -12.27 3.78 -17.31
C ILE A 51 -11.21 2.74 -17.66
N VAL A 52 -10.18 2.57 -16.83
CA VAL A 52 -9.12 1.56 -17.01
C VAL A 52 -9.71 0.15 -17.05
N ALA A 53 -10.66 -0.17 -16.16
CA ALA A 53 -11.35 -1.45 -16.18
C ALA A 53 -12.17 -1.63 -17.48
N THR A 54 -12.92 -0.62 -17.91
CA THR A 54 -13.69 -0.64 -19.16
C THR A 54 -12.81 -0.80 -20.39
N ILE A 55 -11.68 -0.09 -20.47
CA ILE A 55 -10.68 -0.24 -21.55
C ILE A 55 -10.16 -1.67 -21.57
N PHE A 56 -9.88 -2.26 -20.41
CA PHE A 56 -9.43 -3.64 -20.32
C PHE A 56 -10.46 -4.61 -20.91
N PHE A 57 -11.71 -4.54 -20.46
CA PHE A 57 -12.77 -5.47 -20.91
C PHE A 57 -13.16 -5.30 -22.38
N THR A 58 -13.09 -4.08 -22.92
CA THR A 58 -13.44 -3.80 -24.33
C THR A 58 -12.31 -4.12 -25.31
N ARG A 59 -11.05 -3.98 -24.91
CA ARG A 59 -9.89 -4.19 -25.79
C ARG A 59 -9.32 -5.61 -25.69
N TYR A 60 -9.44 -6.24 -24.53
CA TYR A 60 -8.87 -7.56 -24.28
C TYR A 60 -9.96 -8.64 -24.20
N ASN A 61 -10.70 -8.82 -25.30
CA ASN A 61 -11.85 -9.75 -25.45
C ASN A 61 -11.59 -11.21 -25.03
N ARG A 62 -10.32 -11.62 -24.87
CA ARG A 62 -9.92 -12.96 -24.41
C ARG A 62 -9.53 -12.98 -22.93
N PHE A 63 -10.09 -12.11 -22.11
CA PHE A 63 -9.73 -12.04 -20.70
C PHE A 63 -9.99 -13.37 -19.97
N PHE A 64 -11.14 -14.02 -20.20
CA PHE A 64 -11.49 -15.31 -19.57
C PHE A 64 -10.50 -16.46 -19.78
N VAL A 65 -9.64 -16.41 -20.82
CA VAL A 65 -8.67 -17.47 -21.14
C VAL A 65 -7.77 -17.77 -19.93
N TYR A 66 -7.33 -16.74 -19.21
CA TYR A 66 -6.42 -16.88 -18.07
C TYR A 66 -7.12 -16.90 -16.71
N TYR A 67 -8.46 -16.91 -16.69
CA TYR A 67 -9.21 -16.96 -15.42
C TYR A 67 -9.02 -18.31 -14.71
N ARG A 68 -8.99 -19.42 -15.46
CA ARG A 68 -8.83 -20.77 -14.88
C ARG A 68 -7.49 -20.96 -14.17
N SER A 69 -6.42 -20.35 -14.70
CA SER A 69 -5.07 -20.41 -14.13
C SER A 69 -4.79 -19.33 -13.08
N PHE A 70 -5.75 -18.43 -12.82
CA PHE A 70 -5.57 -17.34 -11.88
C PHE A 70 -5.50 -17.86 -10.42
N PRO A 71 -4.39 -17.61 -9.69
CA PRO A 71 -4.15 -18.24 -8.39
C PRO A 71 -5.02 -17.70 -7.24
N PHE A 72 -5.52 -16.47 -7.33
CA PHE A 72 -6.25 -15.81 -6.24
C PHE A 72 -7.77 -15.69 -6.49
N LYS A 73 -8.33 -16.54 -7.36
CA LYS A 73 -9.75 -16.45 -7.76
C LYS A 73 -10.72 -16.51 -6.56
N SER A 74 -10.48 -17.41 -5.60
CA SER A 74 -11.31 -17.55 -4.41
C SER A 74 -11.17 -16.36 -3.47
N THR A 75 -9.95 -15.88 -3.25
CA THR A 75 -9.68 -14.70 -2.42
C THR A 75 -10.31 -13.45 -3.01
N MET A 76 -10.16 -13.23 -4.31
CA MET A 76 -10.81 -12.09 -4.99
C MET A 76 -12.32 -12.20 -4.96
N PHE A 77 -12.88 -13.39 -5.17
CA PHE A 77 -14.32 -13.60 -5.08
C PHE A 77 -14.85 -13.30 -3.68
N LEU A 78 -14.22 -13.83 -2.62
CA LEU A 78 -14.66 -13.58 -1.25
C LEU A 78 -14.51 -12.11 -0.86
N PHE A 79 -13.40 -11.47 -1.26
CA PHE A 79 -13.17 -10.05 -1.03
C PHE A 79 -14.21 -9.17 -1.73
N ALA A 80 -14.53 -9.47 -3.00
CA ALA A 80 -15.59 -8.78 -3.72
C ALA A 80 -16.97 -9.03 -3.08
N LEU A 81 -17.25 -10.28 -2.71
CA LEU A 81 -18.50 -10.67 -2.05
C LEU A 81 -18.67 -9.93 -0.72
N SER A 82 -17.61 -9.81 0.09
CA SER A 82 -17.64 -9.05 1.33
C SER A 82 -18.06 -7.61 1.10
N MET A 83 -17.41 -6.92 0.15
CA MET A 83 -17.75 -5.52 -0.14
C MET A 83 -19.18 -5.36 -0.66
N ILE A 84 -19.63 -6.27 -1.55
CA ILE A 84 -21.00 -6.26 -2.09
C ILE A 84 -22.01 -6.49 -0.95
N CYS A 85 -21.78 -7.50 -0.11
CA CYS A 85 -22.67 -7.80 1.00
C CYS A 85 -22.77 -6.63 1.98
N THR A 86 -21.63 -6.07 2.38
CA THR A 86 -21.58 -4.90 3.28
C THR A 86 -22.30 -3.69 2.70
N ASN A 87 -22.28 -3.48 1.38
CA ASN A 87 -22.97 -2.35 0.79
C ASN A 87 -24.48 -2.56 0.62
N PHE A 88 -24.94 -3.77 0.26
CA PHE A 88 -26.36 -3.98 -0.11
C PHE A 88 -27.23 -4.47 1.05
N PHE A 89 -26.69 -5.21 2.02
CA PHE A 89 -27.47 -5.73 3.15
C PHE A 89 -27.53 -4.76 4.35
N VAL A 90 -26.92 -3.59 4.23
CA VAL A 90 -27.04 -2.51 5.22
C VAL A 90 -28.20 -1.57 4.86
N SER A 91 -28.71 -0.85 5.87
CA SER A 91 -29.72 0.21 5.72
C SER A 91 -29.36 1.19 4.60
N ALA A 92 -30.37 1.63 3.84
CA ALA A 92 -30.22 2.53 2.70
C ALA A 92 -29.41 3.79 3.00
N LYS A 93 -29.47 4.28 4.25
CA LYS A 93 -28.72 5.45 4.73
C LYS A 93 -27.20 5.29 4.61
N TYR A 94 -26.66 4.10 4.86
CA TYR A 94 -25.21 3.84 4.89
C TYR A 94 -24.70 3.19 3.59
N ARG A 95 -25.53 3.14 2.53
CA ARG A 95 -25.13 2.56 1.25
C ARG A 95 -24.30 3.56 0.45
N HIS A 96 -23.12 3.11 0.02
CA HIS A 96 -22.21 3.89 -0.80
C HIS A 96 -21.84 3.13 -2.08
N THR A 97 -22.82 2.92 -2.95
CA THR A 97 -22.67 2.17 -4.20
C THR A 97 -21.55 2.68 -5.13
N PRO A 98 -21.32 4.01 -5.29
CA PRO A 98 -20.17 4.48 -6.06
C PRO A 98 -18.83 4.01 -5.48
N THR A 99 -18.67 4.10 -4.15
CA THR A 99 -17.47 3.64 -3.44
C THR A 99 -17.25 2.14 -3.61
N LEU A 100 -18.33 1.34 -3.57
CA LEU A 100 -18.27 -0.10 -3.89
C LEU A 100 -17.68 -0.34 -5.29
N VAL A 101 -18.21 0.35 -6.32
CA VAL A 101 -17.73 0.18 -7.70
C VAL A 101 -16.26 0.55 -7.82
N PHE A 102 -15.84 1.67 -7.24
CA PHE A 102 -14.44 2.09 -7.24
C PHE A 102 -13.53 1.08 -6.53
N ASN A 103 -13.93 0.60 -5.35
CA ASN A 103 -13.18 -0.39 -4.60
C ASN A 103 -13.07 -1.73 -5.34
N ILE A 104 -14.12 -2.18 -6.04
CA ILE A 104 -14.06 -3.36 -6.89
C ILE A 104 -13.08 -3.14 -8.04
N CYS A 105 -13.17 -2.03 -8.78
CA CYS A 105 -12.26 -1.77 -9.90
C CYS A 105 -10.79 -1.72 -9.45
N GLN A 106 -10.50 -1.05 -8.33
CA GLN A 106 -9.14 -0.83 -7.83
C GLN A 106 -8.57 -2.05 -7.09
N SER A 107 -9.38 -2.70 -6.25
CA SER A 107 -8.90 -3.78 -5.39
C SER A 107 -9.01 -5.15 -6.04
N VAL A 108 -10.03 -5.38 -6.88
CA VAL A 108 -10.29 -6.66 -7.54
C VAL A 108 -9.83 -6.57 -8.99
N GLY A 109 -10.30 -5.57 -9.73
CA GLY A 109 -9.96 -5.38 -11.14
C GLY A 109 -8.45 -5.33 -11.40
N TYR A 110 -7.70 -4.54 -10.63
CA TYR A 110 -6.26 -4.36 -10.86
C TYR A 110 -5.45 -5.65 -10.67
N ILE A 111 -5.84 -6.51 -9.73
CA ILE A 111 -5.17 -7.81 -9.52
C ILE A 111 -5.32 -8.69 -10.76
N TYR A 112 -6.52 -8.73 -11.33
CA TYR A 112 -6.75 -9.56 -12.52
C TYR A 112 -6.10 -8.96 -13.77
N ILE A 113 -6.13 -7.63 -13.92
CA ILE A 113 -5.47 -6.94 -15.03
C ILE A 113 -3.97 -7.23 -15.02
N ILE A 114 -3.29 -7.13 -13.86
CA ILE A 114 -1.85 -7.42 -13.80
C ILE A 114 -1.57 -8.89 -14.12
N TRP A 115 -2.40 -9.82 -13.64
CA TRP A 115 -2.27 -11.24 -13.97
C TRP A 115 -2.33 -11.46 -15.48
N TYR A 116 -3.33 -10.89 -16.14
CA TYR A 116 -3.49 -10.99 -17.58
C TYR A 116 -2.29 -10.41 -18.33
N LEU A 117 -1.78 -9.25 -17.89
CA LEU A 117 -0.58 -8.63 -18.48
C LEU A 117 0.67 -9.48 -18.28
N LEU A 118 0.82 -10.17 -17.16
CA LEU A 118 1.92 -11.09 -16.90
C LEU A 118 1.85 -12.37 -17.75
N GLN A 119 0.69 -12.75 -18.28
CA GLN A 119 0.58 -13.88 -19.21
C GLN A 119 0.86 -13.46 -20.66
N ASN A 120 0.38 -12.29 -21.10
CA ASN A 120 0.47 -11.89 -22.52
C ASN A 120 1.65 -10.96 -22.83
N ASN A 121 1.99 -10.03 -21.94
CA ASN A 121 2.90 -8.91 -22.22
C ASN A 121 3.89 -8.65 -21.08
N ALA A 122 4.31 -9.71 -20.40
CA ALA A 122 5.01 -9.62 -19.11
C ALA A 122 6.25 -8.74 -19.14
N GLN A 123 7.14 -8.94 -20.12
CA GLN A 123 8.41 -8.21 -20.23
C GLN A 123 8.19 -6.71 -20.42
N LYS A 124 7.16 -6.32 -21.17
CA LYS A 124 6.84 -4.90 -21.41
C LYS A 124 6.18 -4.28 -20.17
N ALA A 125 5.26 -5.00 -19.54
CA ALA A 125 4.58 -4.56 -18.32
C ALA A 125 5.56 -4.38 -17.15
N ILE A 126 6.42 -5.38 -16.88
CA ILE A 126 7.41 -5.33 -15.79
C ILE A 126 8.43 -4.23 -16.03
N ARG A 127 8.92 -4.06 -17.27
CA ARG A 127 9.85 -2.95 -17.59
C ARG A 127 9.21 -1.59 -17.34
N ALA A 128 7.96 -1.38 -17.74
CA ALA A 128 7.24 -0.13 -17.47
C ALA A 128 7.02 0.10 -15.97
N LEU A 129 6.67 -0.96 -15.23
CA LEU A 129 6.47 -0.94 -13.79
C LEU A 129 7.74 -0.55 -13.03
N VAL A 130 8.85 -1.23 -13.32
CA VAL A 130 10.16 -0.99 -12.72
C VAL A 130 10.70 0.39 -13.08
N LYS A 131 10.57 0.82 -14.35
CA LYS A 131 10.97 2.17 -14.77
C LYS A 131 10.18 3.24 -14.03
N THR A 132 8.86 3.05 -13.89
CA THR A 132 8.02 3.99 -13.14
C THR A 132 8.44 4.03 -11.68
N ALA A 133 8.63 2.87 -11.03
CA ALA A 133 9.05 2.79 -9.65
C ALA A 133 10.42 3.46 -9.39
N LEU A 134 11.37 3.33 -10.32
CA LEU A 134 12.66 4.04 -10.24
C LEU A 134 12.47 5.56 -10.26
N VAL A 135 11.78 6.08 -11.29
CA VAL A 135 11.60 7.54 -11.45
C VAL A 135 10.76 8.11 -10.31
N PHE A 136 9.63 7.49 -10.02
CA PHE A 136 8.71 7.92 -8.98
C PHE A 136 9.35 7.83 -7.59
N GLY A 137 10.00 6.71 -7.27
CA GLY A 137 10.69 6.51 -6.00
C GLY A 137 11.79 7.56 -5.78
N CYS A 138 12.62 7.84 -6.80
CA CYS A 138 13.64 8.88 -6.73
C CYS A 138 13.05 10.28 -6.51
N LEU A 139 12.05 10.69 -7.30
CA LEU A 139 11.45 12.02 -7.18
C LEU A 139 10.83 12.26 -5.79
N VAL A 140 10.07 11.27 -5.30
CA VAL A 140 9.43 11.38 -3.98
C VAL A 140 10.47 11.35 -2.86
N SER A 141 11.49 10.49 -2.95
CA SER A 141 12.53 10.39 -1.92
C SER A 141 13.40 11.64 -1.84
N LEU A 142 13.74 12.26 -2.99
CA LEU A 142 14.45 13.54 -3.03
C LEU A 142 13.62 14.65 -2.41
N TYR A 143 12.31 14.69 -2.67
CA TYR A 143 11.42 15.67 -2.06
C TYR A 143 11.25 15.44 -0.55
N ALA A 144 11.14 14.18 -0.10
CA ALA A 144 11.09 13.84 1.32
C ALA A 144 12.35 14.30 2.06
N LEU A 145 13.53 14.11 1.46
CA LEU A 145 14.79 14.63 2.00
C LEU A 145 14.77 16.15 2.13
N PHE A 146 14.36 16.84 1.07
CA PHE A 146 14.21 18.29 1.09
C PHE A 146 13.27 18.74 2.21
N GLU A 147 12.12 18.08 2.38
CA GLU A 147 11.17 18.39 3.45
C GLU A 147 11.79 18.20 4.83
N THR A 148 12.49 17.08 5.06
CA THR A 148 13.09 16.79 6.36
C THR A 148 14.18 17.80 6.71
N ILE A 149 15.02 18.19 5.75
CA ILE A 149 16.13 19.15 5.96
C ILE A 149 15.59 20.56 6.19
N THR A 150 14.70 21.04 5.30
CA THR A 150 14.18 22.41 5.39
C THR A 150 13.09 22.59 6.44
N ARG A 151 12.59 21.48 7.00
CA ARG A 151 11.41 21.40 7.87
C ARG A 151 10.14 21.98 7.24
N SER A 152 10.14 22.26 5.94
CA SER A 152 9.05 22.91 5.22
C SER A 152 8.51 21.99 4.13
N ASN A 153 7.21 22.08 3.84
CA ASN A 153 6.56 21.30 2.77
C ASN A 153 5.78 22.23 1.83
N PRO A 154 6.47 23.02 1.00
CA PRO A 154 5.85 24.02 0.15
C PRO A 154 4.94 23.40 -0.92
N LEU A 155 5.30 22.23 -1.47
CA LEU A 155 4.51 21.56 -2.51
C LEU A 155 3.15 21.12 -1.97
N LEU A 156 3.13 20.39 -0.86
CA LEU A 156 1.87 19.94 -0.27
C LEU A 156 1.02 21.13 0.18
N LYS A 157 1.65 22.16 0.77
CA LYS A 157 0.95 23.38 1.16
C LYS A 157 0.27 24.05 -0.04
N SER A 158 0.98 24.19 -1.15
CA SER A 158 0.43 24.74 -2.39
C SER A 158 -0.71 23.89 -2.96
N LEU A 159 -0.55 22.56 -2.95
CA LEU A 159 -1.57 21.63 -3.42
C LEU A 159 -2.85 21.68 -2.57
N VAL A 160 -2.73 21.68 -1.24
CA VAL A 160 -3.89 21.79 -0.34
C VAL A 160 -4.57 23.16 -0.48
N LEU A 161 -3.80 24.26 -0.49
CA LEU A 161 -4.34 25.61 -0.68
C LEU A 161 -5.05 25.81 -2.02
N SER A 162 -4.72 25.00 -3.02
CA SER A 162 -5.38 25.06 -4.33
C SER A 162 -6.80 24.46 -4.34
N GLY A 163 -7.21 23.78 -3.27
CA GLY A 163 -8.50 23.08 -3.19
C GLY A 163 -8.62 21.86 -4.11
N CYS A 164 -7.52 21.41 -4.72
CA CYS A 164 -7.51 20.28 -5.67
C CYS A 164 -6.85 19.01 -5.11
N TYR A 165 -6.60 18.99 -3.81
CA TYR A 165 -5.90 17.92 -3.09
C TYR A 165 -6.67 17.63 -1.81
N ILE A 166 -6.63 16.38 -1.33
CA ILE A 166 -7.29 16.00 -0.08
C ILE A 166 -6.81 16.92 1.06
N GLU A 167 -7.75 17.49 1.81
CA GLU A 167 -7.44 18.22 3.03
C GLU A 167 -6.70 17.28 4.00
N SER A 168 -5.46 17.65 4.30
CA SER A 168 -4.54 16.79 5.03
C SER A 168 -3.88 17.58 6.14
N PRO A 169 -3.77 17.02 7.37
CA PRO A 169 -3.07 17.70 8.44
C PRO A 169 -1.58 17.85 8.07
N PHE A 170 -1.03 19.04 8.31
CA PHE A 170 0.40 19.27 8.09
C PHE A 170 1.20 18.73 9.27
N ILE A 171 2.02 17.72 9.00
CA ILE A 171 2.86 17.13 10.03
C ILE A 171 4.06 18.02 10.26
N THR A 172 4.07 18.67 11.43
CA THR A 172 5.18 19.51 11.92
C THR A 172 5.99 18.82 13.00
N GLU A 173 5.56 17.63 13.44
CA GLU A 173 6.22 16.84 14.48
C GLU A 173 7.69 16.60 14.15
N ILE A 174 8.56 16.97 15.10
CA ILE A 174 9.96 16.62 15.10
C ILE A 174 10.09 15.37 15.95
N ARG A 175 10.56 14.28 15.34
CA ARG A 175 10.85 13.04 16.03
C ARG A 175 12.31 12.70 15.78
N PHE A 176 13.06 12.48 16.84
CA PHE A 176 14.48 12.15 16.75
C PHE A 176 15.34 13.24 16.10
N GLY A 177 15.03 14.51 16.39
CA GLY A 177 15.74 15.67 15.83
C GLY A 177 15.46 15.99 14.36
N LEU A 178 14.73 15.11 13.65
CA LEU A 178 14.31 15.26 12.26
C LEU A 178 12.81 15.49 12.17
N LYS A 179 12.39 16.33 11.21
CA LYS A 179 10.97 16.45 10.88
C LYS A 179 10.50 15.16 10.21
N ARG A 180 9.35 14.64 10.65
CA ARG A 180 8.69 13.50 10.00
C ARG A 180 8.28 13.87 8.58
N ALA A 181 8.79 13.15 7.59
CA ALA A 181 8.45 13.38 6.19
C ALA A 181 7.06 12.81 5.86
N GLN A 182 6.29 13.57 5.11
CA GLN A 182 5.06 13.10 4.44
C GLN A 182 5.13 13.31 2.92
N ALA A 183 6.13 14.06 2.46
CA ALA A 183 6.39 14.43 1.09
C ALA A 183 5.12 15.00 0.44
N ILE A 184 4.66 14.37 -0.62
CA ILE A 184 3.50 14.80 -1.38
C ILE A 184 2.21 14.16 -0.89
N PHE A 185 2.24 13.28 0.12
CA PHE A 185 1.07 12.52 0.58
C PHE A 185 0.36 13.19 1.76
N SER A 186 -0.87 12.75 2.01
CA SER A 186 -1.71 13.24 3.11
C SER A 186 -1.18 12.90 4.50
N MET A 187 -0.46 11.78 4.61
CA MET A 187 0.08 11.27 5.88
C MET A 187 1.49 10.71 5.70
N HIS A 188 2.29 10.86 6.75
CA HIS A 188 3.62 10.25 6.87
C HIS A 188 3.59 8.72 6.76
N THR A 189 2.56 8.05 7.29
CA THR A 189 2.41 6.59 7.15
C THR A 189 2.14 6.19 5.70
N THR A 190 1.37 6.99 4.96
CA THR A 190 1.10 6.78 3.52
C THR A 190 2.40 6.85 2.71
N LEU A 191 3.26 7.84 2.96
CA LEU A 191 4.59 7.91 2.36
C LEU A 191 5.39 6.63 2.65
N GLY A 192 5.40 6.18 3.90
CA GLY A 192 6.10 4.97 4.33
C GLY A 192 5.61 3.72 3.60
N GLY A 193 4.29 3.54 3.50
CA GLY A 193 3.68 2.42 2.77
C GLY A 193 4.02 2.43 1.28
N VAL A 194 3.86 3.56 0.59
CA VAL A 194 4.15 3.67 -0.85
C VAL A 194 5.63 3.42 -1.14
N MET A 195 6.53 3.98 -0.33
CA MET A 195 7.97 3.76 -0.49
C MET A 195 8.38 2.33 -0.14
N LEU A 196 7.69 1.65 0.78
CA LEU A 196 7.92 0.24 1.08
C LEU A 196 7.57 -0.68 -0.10
N PHE A 197 6.42 -0.48 -0.74
CA PHE A 197 6.05 -1.21 -1.96
C PHE A 197 7.05 -0.96 -3.10
N ASN A 198 7.45 0.30 -3.32
CA ASN A 198 8.47 0.66 -4.32
C ASN A 198 9.83 0.03 -3.99
N TYR A 199 10.27 0.09 -2.74
CA TYR A 199 11.51 -0.52 -2.28
C TYR A 199 11.52 -2.03 -2.55
N ALA A 200 10.48 -2.75 -2.11
CA ALA A 200 10.38 -4.19 -2.30
C ALA A 200 10.41 -4.58 -3.79
N LEU A 201 9.72 -3.81 -4.64
CA LEU A 201 9.74 -4.01 -6.08
C LEU A 201 11.13 -3.81 -6.70
N LEU A 202 11.79 -2.69 -6.39
CA LEU A 202 13.12 -2.41 -6.93
C LEU A 202 14.16 -3.40 -6.41
N LEU A 203 14.02 -3.87 -5.17
CA LEU A 203 14.88 -4.89 -4.59
C LEU A 203 14.73 -6.24 -5.32
N VAL A 204 13.50 -6.67 -5.58
CA VAL A 204 13.25 -7.90 -6.36
C VAL A 204 13.77 -7.72 -7.79
N ALA A 205 13.54 -6.56 -8.42
CA ALA A 205 14.05 -6.25 -9.76
C ALA A 205 15.58 -6.29 -9.84
N TYR A 206 16.26 -5.82 -8.80
CA TYR A 206 17.71 -5.90 -8.68
C TYR A 206 18.21 -7.34 -8.57
N LYS A 207 17.56 -8.15 -7.72
CA LYS A 207 17.91 -9.56 -7.50
C LYS A 207 17.69 -10.43 -8.75
N THR A 208 16.62 -10.14 -9.49
CA THR A 208 16.19 -10.91 -10.67
C THR A 208 16.72 -10.34 -11.99
N ALA A 209 17.61 -9.34 -11.93
CA ALA A 209 18.25 -8.70 -13.10
C ALA A 209 17.30 -7.98 -14.07
N TYR A 210 16.11 -7.56 -13.62
CA TYR A 210 15.23 -6.66 -14.37
C TYR A 210 15.70 -5.20 -14.35
N ILE A 211 16.59 -4.84 -13.42
CA ILE A 211 17.37 -3.59 -13.47
C ILE A 211 18.86 -3.90 -13.55
N LYS A 212 19.59 -3.02 -14.26
CA LYS A 212 21.05 -3.08 -14.31
C LYS A 212 21.65 -2.80 -12.94
N LYS A 213 22.73 -3.52 -12.59
CA LYS A 213 23.46 -3.34 -11.32
C LYS A 213 24.38 -2.11 -11.36
N THR A 214 23.83 -0.95 -11.69
CA THR A 214 24.53 0.33 -11.73
C THR A 214 24.45 1.03 -10.37
N ARG A 215 25.45 1.86 -10.04
CA ARG A 215 25.46 2.68 -8.81
C ARG A 215 24.19 3.51 -8.64
N LEU A 216 23.68 4.12 -9.71
CA LEU A 216 22.45 4.93 -9.68
C LEU A 216 21.21 4.14 -9.21
N ASN A 217 21.03 2.91 -9.71
CA ASN A 217 19.92 2.05 -9.30
C ASN A 217 20.03 1.59 -7.85
N ILE A 218 21.25 1.36 -7.36
CA ILE A 218 21.49 1.05 -5.94
C ILE A 218 21.14 2.27 -5.08
N ILE A 219 21.59 3.46 -5.48
CA ILE A 219 21.24 4.72 -4.81
C ILE A 219 19.72 4.89 -4.76
N ALA A 220 19.01 4.65 -5.87
CA ALA A 220 17.54 4.73 -5.90
C ALA A 220 16.87 3.79 -4.87
N ILE A 221 17.34 2.54 -4.76
CA ILE A 221 16.82 1.58 -3.77
C ILE A 221 17.09 2.08 -2.34
N CYS A 222 18.31 2.55 -2.07
CA CYS A 222 18.69 3.10 -0.78
C CYS A 222 17.90 4.36 -0.42
N LEU A 223 17.62 5.23 -1.40
CA LEU A 223 16.79 6.42 -1.22
C LEU A 223 15.36 6.05 -0.80
N CYS A 224 14.74 5.05 -1.44
CA CYS A 224 13.43 4.56 -1.03
C CYS A 224 13.44 4.02 0.41
N ALA A 225 14.45 3.23 0.77
CA ALA A 225 14.60 2.69 2.12
C ALA A 225 14.77 3.81 3.16
N MET A 226 15.65 4.79 2.87
CA MET A 226 15.84 5.97 3.71
C MET A 226 14.56 6.77 3.85
N CYS A 227 13.80 6.96 2.77
CA CYS A 227 12.53 7.68 2.81
C CYS A 227 11.53 7.04 3.78
N VAL A 228 11.50 5.70 3.88
CA VAL A 228 10.69 4.99 4.89
C VAL A 228 11.15 5.35 6.31
N PHE A 229 12.46 5.41 6.58
CA PHE A 229 12.99 5.84 7.87
C PHE A 229 12.62 7.30 8.21
N LEU A 230 12.70 8.21 7.22
CA LEU A 230 12.38 9.63 7.41
C LEU A 230 10.91 9.89 7.83
N THR A 231 10.01 8.94 7.59
CA THR A 231 8.61 9.05 8.06
C THR A 231 8.47 8.92 9.59
N GLY A 232 9.44 8.29 10.25
CA GLY A 232 9.38 7.94 11.66
C GLY A 232 8.22 7.00 12.03
N ALA A 233 7.58 6.35 11.05
CA ALA A 233 6.49 5.39 11.29
C ALA A 233 7.05 4.00 11.64
N ARG A 234 6.91 3.59 12.91
CA ARG A 234 7.43 2.31 13.43
C ARG A 234 6.97 1.10 12.60
N SER A 235 5.68 1.07 12.24
CA SER A 235 5.07 0.04 11.41
C SER A 235 5.74 -0.12 10.04
N CYS A 236 6.03 0.99 9.37
CA CYS A 236 6.68 1.00 8.05
C CYS A 236 8.16 0.59 8.15
N ILE A 237 8.86 1.00 9.22
CA ILE A 237 10.25 0.61 9.47
C ILE A 237 10.37 -0.90 9.72
N ILE A 238 9.48 -1.49 10.54
CA ILE A 238 9.44 -2.94 10.75
C ILE A 238 9.15 -3.65 9.42
N GLY A 239 8.20 -3.15 8.63
CA GLY A 239 7.92 -3.66 7.28
C GLY A 239 9.14 -3.63 6.35
N LEU A 240 9.94 -2.55 6.40
CA LEU A 240 11.19 -2.40 5.65
C LEU A 240 12.24 -3.44 6.05
N LEU A 241 12.42 -3.68 7.36
CA LEU A 241 13.35 -4.70 7.85
C LEU A 241 12.96 -6.09 7.34
N MET A 242 11.66 -6.43 7.37
CA MET A 242 11.16 -7.68 6.83
C MET A 242 11.38 -7.79 5.32
N CYS A 243 11.07 -6.74 4.54
CA CYS A 243 11.29 -6.72 3.09
C CYS A 243 12.79 -6.80 2.73
N THR A 244 13.67 -6.20 3.52
CA THR A 244 15.12 -6.28 3.31
C THR A 244 15.63 -7.72 3.44
N GLY A 245 14.98 -8.53 4.28
CA GLY A 245 15.23 -9.97 4.39
C GLY A 245 15.06 -10.74 3.07
N MET A 246 14.30 -10.21 2.10
CA MET A 246 14.17 -10.80 0.76
C MET A 246 15.48 -10.80 -0.04
N SER A 247 16.42 -9.92 0.31
CA SER A 247 17.73 -9.80 -0.33
C SER A 247 18.56 -11.07 -0.15
N PHE A 248 18.36 -11.78 0.96
CA PHE A 248 19.10 -13.00 1.25
C PHE A 248 18.66 -14.11 0.30
N SER A 249 19.63 -14.90 -0.19
CA SER A 249 19.41 -15.98 -1.17
C SER A 249 19.13 -17.33 -0.51
N LYS A 250 19.52 -17.48 0.76
CA LYS A 250 19.22 -18.61 1.65
C LYS A 250 18.94 -18.05 3.05
N LEU A 251 17.74 -18.25 3.59
CA LEU A 251 17.48 -18.00 5.02
C LEU A 251 18.18 -19.11 5.81
N LYS A 252 19.43 -18.88 6.21
CA LYS A 252 20.05 -19.71 7.24
C LYS A 252 19.66 -19.14 8.61
N VAL A 253 19.68 -19.97 9.65
CA VAL A 253 19.53 -19.51 11.05
C VAL A 253 20.47 -18.34 11.35
N SER A 254 21.67 -18.32 10.76
CA SER A 254 22.63 -17.21 10.86
C SER A 254 22.15 -15.87 10.27
N HIS A 255 21.23 -15.87 9.28
CA HIS A 255 20.67 -14.64 8.71
C HIS A 255 19.47 -14.13 9.51
N ILE A 256 18.75 -15.05 10.16
CA ILE A 256 17.74 -14.71 11.17
C ILE A 256 18.45 -14.11 12.39
N LEU A 257 19.56 -14.71 12.82
CA LEU A 257 20.45 -14.16 13.84
C LEU A 257 21.08 -12.82 13.42
N LEU A 258 21.46 -12.65 12.14
CA LEU A 258 21.95 -11.37 11.60
C LEU A 258 20.85 -10.30 11.60
N LEU A 259 19.60 -10.63 11.27
CA LEU A 259 18.45 -9.73 11.45
C LEU A 259 18.24 -9.39 12.93
N CYS A 260 18.37 -10.39 13.82
CA CYS A 260 18.38 -10.20 15.28
C CYS A 260 19.62 -9.47 15.81
N PHE A 261 20.69 -9.32 15.03
CA PHE A 261 21.94 -8.60 15.38
C PHE A 261 22.03 -7.20 14.75
N ILE A 262 21.42 -6.99 13.58
CA ILE A 262 21.26 -5.69 12.94
C ILE A 262 20.30 -4.82 13.77
N ILE A 263 19.31 -5.42 14.43
CA ILE A 263 18.44 -4.73 15.40
C ILE A 263 19.29 -4.10 16.54
N PRO A 264 20.20 -4.84 17.22
CA PRO A 264 21.23 -4.32 18.13
C PRO A 264 22.30 -3.41 17.50
N PHE A 265 22.69 -3.59 16.24
CA PHE A 265 23.74 -2.78 15.62
C PHE A 265 23.23 -1.41 15.16
N VAL A 266 21.97 -1.33 14.72
CA VAL A 266 21.23 -0.07 14.57
C VAL A 266 21.02 0.59 15.93
N PHE A 267 20.92 -0.19 17.02
CA PHE A 267 20.91 0.29 18.41
C PHE A 267 22.20 0.99 18.83
N ILE A 268 23.36 0.58 18.30
CA ILE A 268 24.66 1.19 18.64
C ILE A 268 24.86 2.52 17.91
N PHE A 269 24.39 2.66 16.66
CA PHE A 269 24.53 3.90 15.87
C PHE A 269 23.34 4.86 16.00
N ALA A 270 22.20 4.41 16.53
CA ALA A 270 20.97 5.17 16.73
C ALA A 270 20.42 4.96 18.17
N GLY A 271 21.30 4.95 19.17
CA GLY A 271 20.99 4.59 20.57
C GLY A 271 19.83 5.38 21.17
N ASP A 272 19.80 6.71 20.99
CA ASP A 272 18.70 7.57 21.47
C ASP A 272 17.41 7.42 20.66
N TYR A 273 17.53 6.98 19.40
CA TYR A 273 16.41 6.77 18.47
C TYR A 273 15.67 5.46 18.77
N LEU A 274 16.42 4.37 18.98
CA LEU A 274 15.83 3.09 19.36
C LEU A 274 15.49 3.04 20.85
N SER A 275 16.20 3.70 21.77
CA SER A 275 15.77 3.77 23.17
C SER A 275 14.39 4.42 23.30
N GLN A 276 14.12 5.51 22.59
CA GLN A 276 12.78 6.13 22.54
C GLN A 276 11.74 5.26 21.83
N ILE A 277 12.13 4.46 20.83
CA ILE A 277 11.22 3.50 20.18
C ILE A 277 10.93 2.31 21.09
N PHE A 278 11.94 1.74 21.75
CA PHE A 278 11.83 0.65 22.70
C PHE A 278 11.07 1.09 23.95
N ASP A 279 11.38 2.25 24.53
CA ASP A 279 10.57 2.84 25.60
C ASP A 279 9.13 3.08 25.11
N SER A 280 8.91 3.57 23.88
CA SER A 280 7.53 3.70 23.39
C SER A 280 6.82 2.38 23.04
N ILE A 281 7.53 1.24 23.08
CA ILE A 281 6.99 -0.11 22.84
C ILE A 281 6.81 -0.87 24.16
N PHE A 282 7.71 -0.68 25.13
CA PHE A 282 7.74 -1.38 26.43
C PHE A 282 7.28 -0.52 27.62
N ASN A 283 7.38 0.82 27.51
CA ASN A 283 6.95 1.83 28.48
C ASN A 283 5.94 2.78 27.82
N THR A 284 4.74 2.28 27.53
CA THR A 284 3.69 3.06 26.84
C THR A 284 3.12 4.22 27.68
N GLU A 285 3.46 4.31 28.98
CA GLU A 285 2.99 5.36 29.90
C GLU A 285 3.73 6.71 29.77
N LYS A 286 4.97 6.74 29.25
CA LYS A 286 5.83 7.95 29.29
C LYS A 286 6.01 8.67 27.95
N VAL A 287 5.43 8.17 26.86
CA VAL A 287 5.63 8.72 25.52
C VAL A 287 4.32 9.33 25.01
N ASN A 288 4.33 10.63 24.72
CA ASN A 288 3.22 11.30 24.03
C ASN A 288 2.94 10.60 22.69
N GLY A 289 1.82 9.86 22.64
CA GLY A 289 1.40 9.01 21.54
C GLY A 289 0.44 7.92 22.03
N SER A 290 -0.04 7.10 21.10
CA SER A 290 -1.01 6.02 21.32
C SER A 290 -0.59 5.03 22.42
N ASN A 291 -1.15 5.16 23.61
CA ASN A 291 -0.95 4.20 24.70
C ASN A 291 -1.73 2.89 24.42
N SER A 292 -1.32 1.78 25.02
CA SER A 292 -2.01 0.48 24.95
C SER A 292 -3.50 0.59 25.27
N ASP A 293 -3.84 1.44 26.24
CA ASP A 293 -5.21 1.65 26.69
C ASP A 293 -6.07 2.31 25.61
N MET A 294 -5.51 3.25 24.86
CA MET A 294 -6.19 3.89 23.74
C MET A 294 -6.50 2.87 22.63
N ARG A 295 -5.58 1.93 22.36
CA ARG A 295 -5.81 0.86 21.39
C ARG A 295 -6.85 -0.15 21.86
N LEU A 296 -6.89 -0.43 23.16
CA LEU A 296 -7.92 -1.28 23.74
C LEU A 296 -9.29 -0.62 23.61
N ILE A 297 -9.40 0.68 23.90
CA ILE A 297 -10.63 1.46 23.71
C ILE A 297 -11.07 1.44 22.24
N GLN A 298 -10.15 1.71 21.29
CA GLN A 298 -10.44 1.65 19.85
C GLN A 298 -10.93 0.27 19.41
N PHE A 299 -10.32 -0.79 19.95
CA PHE A 299 -10.78 -2.16 19.71
C PHE A 299 -12.17 -2.40 20.30
N MET A 300 -12.43 -1.98 21.54
CA MET A 300 -13.73 -2.13 22.19
C MET A 300 -14.84 -1.40 21.44
N ILE A 301 -14.59 -0.19 20.95
CA ILE A 301 -15.56 0.56 20.13
C ILE A 301 -15.83 -0.19 18.81
N SER A 302 -14.77 -0.66 18.13
CA SER A 302 -14.91 -1.42 16.88
C SER A 302 -15.67 -2.74 17.10
N TRP A 303 -15.43 -3.38 18.24
CA TRP A 303 -16.11 -4.60 18.66
C TRP A 303 -17.59 -4.35 18.96
N ASP A 304 -17.94 -3.27 19.67
CA ASP A 304 -19.33 -2.89 19.93
C ASP A 304 -20.10 -2.71 18.61
N TYR A 305 -19.53 -2.00 17.64
CA TYR A 305 -20.13 -1.85 16.31
C TYR A 305 -20.26 -3.19 15.58
N MET A 306 -19.27 -4.08 15.67
CA MET A 306 -19.40 -5.42 15.11
C MET A 306 -20.55 -6.19 15.78
N MET A 307 -20.72 -6.11 17.09
CA MET A 307 -21.79 -6.83 17.79
C MET A 307 -23.21 -6.40 17.34
N ARG A 308 -23.36 -5.18 16.80
CA ARG A 308 -24.61 -4.70 16.20
C ARG A 308 -24.90 -5.33 14.83
N SER A 309 -23.87 -5.69 14.07
CA SER A 309 -23.97 -6.36 12.76
C SER A 309 -22.81 -7.34 12.55
N PRO A 310 -22.83 -8.53 13.18
CA PRO A 310 -21.63 -9.37 13.31
C PRO A 310 -21.10 -9.94 11.99
N ILE A 311 -21.99 -10.32 11.08
CA ILE A 311 -21.60 -11.05 9.87
C ILE A 311 -21.15 -10.08 8.76
N ILE A 312 -21.93 -9.04 8.50
CA ILE A 312 -21.81 -8.19 7.31
C ILE A 312 -21.23 -6.79 7.64
N GLY A 313 -21.27 -6.39 8.91
CA GLY A 313 -20.83 -5.08 9.37
C GLY A 313 -21.85 -3.97 9.10
N ASN A 314 -21.42 -2.72 9.31
CA ASN A 314 -22.30 -1.54 9.34
C ASN A 314 -22.28 -0.69 8.07
N GLY A 315 -21.45 -1.04 7.08
CA GLY A 315 -21.37 -0.32 5.81
C GLY A 315 -19.94 0.01 5.42
N LEU A 316 -19.69 0.20 4.12
CA LEU A 316 -18.34 0.51 3.63
C LEU A 316 -17.93 1.92 4.05
N GLY A 317 -16.91 2.01 4.90
CA GLY A 317 -16.41 3.29 5.41
C GLY A 317 -17.25 3.86 6.54
N PHE A 318 -18.14 3.07 7.16
CA PHE A 318 -19.02 3.50 8.24
C PHE A 318 -18.24 4.09 9.42
N LEU A 319 -17.24 3.38 9.92
CA LEU A 319 -16.46 3.82 11.08
C LEU A 319 -15.77 5.17 10.82
N TYR A 320 -15.26 5.39 9.60
CA TYR A 320 -14.62 6.65 9.27
C TYR A 320 -15.63 7.76 8.98
N ASN A 321 -16.60 7.53 8.10
CA ASN A 321 -17.51 8.56 7.62
C ASN A 321 -18.59 8.93 8.64
N ASP A 322 -19.13 7.94 9.35
CA ASP A 322 -20.28 8.14 10.23
C ASP A 322 -19.88 8.34 11.69
N VAL A 323 -18.74 7.77 12.12
CA VAL A 323 -18.29 7.83 13.52
C VAL A 323 -17.15 8.83 13.72
N VAL A 324 -16.07 8.74 12.93
CA VAL A 324 -14.89 9.63 13.07
C VAL A 324 -15.17 11.04 12.59
N LEU A 325 -15.65 11.21 11.35
CA LEU A 325 -15.88 12.54 10.77
C LEU A 325 -17.00 13.33 11.47
N ASN A 326 -17.99 12.62 12.01
CA ASN A 326 -19.08 13.24 12.78
C ASN A 326 -18.74 13.43 14.26
N HIS A 327 -17.50 13.12 14.67
CA HIS A 327 -17.02 13.21 16.06
C HIS A 327 -17.92 12.48 17.08
N VAL A 328 -18.57 11.39 16.66
CA VAL A 328 -19.45 10.60 17.53
C VAL A 328 -18.65 9.94 18.65
N GLU A 329 -17.47 9.41 18.32
CA GLU A 329 -16.54 8.79 19.26
C GLU A 329 -15.15 9.43 19.14
N LYS A 330 -14.86 10.43 19.97
CA LYS A 330 -13.59 11.18 19.93
C LYS A 330 -12.37 10.32 20.23
N GLU A 331 -12.55 9.21 20.95
CA GLU A 331 -11.50 8.29 21.38
C GLU A 331 -11.03 7.35 20.26
N LEU A 332 -11.69 7.35 19.09
CA LEU A 332 -11.34 6.47 18.00
C LEU A 332 -10.05 6.89 17.27
N PHE A 333 -9.63 8.16 17.36
CA PHE A 333 -8.41 8.74 16.77
C PHE A 333 -8.02 8.21 15.37
N GLY A 334 -9.00 8.03 14.49
CA GLY A 334 -8.78 7.55 13.11
C GLY A 334 -8.48 6.05 12.97
N ALA A 335 -8.73 5.25 14.03
CA ALA A 335 -8.58 3.80 14.11
C ALA A 335 -7.17 3.33 13.71
N GLU A 336 -6.27 3.13 14.67
CA GLU A 336 -4.84 2.93 14.40
C GLU A 336 -4.46 1.59 13.76
N SER A 337 -5.40 0.69 13.57
CA SER A 337 -5.17 -0.60 12.93
C SER A 337 -6.17 -0.82 11.82
N LEU A 338 -5.71 -1.43 10.72
CA LEU A 338 -6.60 -1.88 9.63
C LEU A 338 -7.76 -2.72 10.18
N TRP A 339 -7.49 -3.55 11.18
CA TRP A 339 -8.47 -4.49 11.74
C TRP A 339 -9.66 -3.81 12.38
N PHE A 340 -9.46 -2.66 13.02
CA PHE A 340 -10.53 -1.91 13.70
C PHE A 340 -11.59 -1.45 12.70
N GLY A 341 -11.15 -0.84 11.59
CA GLY A 341 -12.04 -0.46 10.49
C GLY A 341 -12.75 -1.67 9.88
N VAL A 342 -12.01 -2.75 9.58
CA VAL A 342 -12.59 -3.95 8.94
C VAL A 342 -13.66 -4.61 9.82
N ILE A 343 -13.40 -4.76 11.12
CA ILE A 343 -14.30 -5.38 12.08
C ILE A 343 -15.62 -4.58 12.19
N ALA A 344 -15.52 -3.25 12.33
CA ALA A 344 -16.71 -2.40 12.46
C ALA A 344 -17.50 -2.27 11.13
N ASP A 345 -16.80 -2.10 10.02
CA ASP A 345 -17.43 -1.81 8.72
C ASP A 345 -17.98 -3.06 8.04
N GLN A 346 -17.22 -4.16 8.08
CA GLN A 346 -17.46 -5.36 7.26
C GLN A 346 -17.69 -6.65 8.07
N GLY A 347 -17.60 -6.59 9.39
CA GLY A 347 -17.85 -7.73 10.28
C GLY A 347 -16.92 -8.92 10.04
N ILE A 348 -17.40 -10.12 10.40
CA ILE A 348 -16.67 -11.38 10.26
C ILE A 348 -16.37 -11.70 8.79
N LEU A 349 -17.29 -11.42 7.86
CA LEU A 349 -17.06 -11.66 6.43
C LEU A 349 -15.90 -10.81 5.90
N GLY A 350 -15.83 -9.54 6.32
CA GLY A 350 -14.70 -8.66 6.08
C GLY A 350 -13.41 -9.20 6.66
N LEU A 351 -13.42 -9.53 7.96
CA LEU A 351 -12.24 -10.04 8.66
C LEU A 351 -11.64 -11.26 7.95
N VAL A 352 -12.46 -12.26 7.60
CA VAL A 352 -12.02 -13.45 6.86
C VAL A 352 -11.46 -13.07 5.49
N SER A 353 -12.14 -12.17 4.77
CA SER A 353 -11.71 -11.73 3.44
C SER A 353 -10.36 -11.02 3.47
N TYR A 354 -10.13 -10.14 4.45
CA TYR A 354 -8.86 -9.44 4.64
C TYR A 354 -7.74 -10.39 5.09
N LEU A 355 -8.01 -11.35 5.97
CA LEU A 355 -7.03 -12.39 6.33
C LEU A 355 -6.59 -13.18 5.08
N LEU A 356 -7.51 -13.52 4.18
CA LEU A 356 -7.19 -14.20 2.93
C LEU A 356 -6.33 -13.36 1.97
N LEU A 357 -6.41 -12.02 2.02
CA LEU A 357 -5.50 -11.16 1.25
C LEU A 357 -4.04 -11.40 1.62
N PHE A 358 -3.75 -11.82 2.86
CA PHE A 358 -2.40 -12.12 3.33
C PHE A 358 -2.07 -13.62 3.29
N ILE A 359 -3.01 -14.49 3.63
CA ILE A 359 -2.76 -15.95 3.66
C ILE A 359 -2.55 -16.50 2.24
N SER A 360 -3.39 -16.13 1.27
CA SER A 360 -3.29 -16.64 -0.10
C SER A 360 -1.96 -16.36 -0.81
N PRO A 361 -1.38 -15.14 -0.77
CA PRO A 361 -0.08 -14.88 -1.39
C PRO A 361 1.08 -15.59 -0.68
N ILE A 362 0.97 -15.86 0.63
CA ILE A 362 1.92 -16.70 1.36
C ILE A 362 1.88 -18.13 0.81
N LEU A 363 0.69 -18.73 0.75
CA LEU A 363 0.51 -20.09 0.22
C LEU A 363 0.96 -20.20 -1.24
N TYR A 364 0.66 -19.19 -2.06
CA TYR A 364 1.08 -19.14 -3.46
C TYR A 364 2.60 -19.10 -3.60
N SER A 365 3.26 -18.21 -2.86
CA SER A 365 4.73 -18.07 -2.88
C SER A 365 5.42 -19.31 -2.31
N TRP A 366 4.82 -19.96 -1.31
CA TRP A 366 5.31 -21.22 -0.76
C TRP A 366 5.27 -22.35 -1.80
N ARG A 367 4.13 -22.54 -2.48
CA ARG A 367 3.96 -23.56 -3.53
C ARG A 367 4.90 -23.36 -4.73
N LYS A 368 5.29 -22.11 -4.99
CA LYS A 368 6.25 -21.73 -6.04
C LYS A 368 7.73 -21.81 -5.61
N ASP A 369 7.99 -22.25 -4.38
CA ASP A 369 9.32 -22.26 -3.77
C ASP A 369 10.02 -20.89 -3.82
N ASN A 370 9.25 -19.82 -3.69
CA ASN A 370 9.72 -18.44 -3.63
C ASN A 370 9.54 -17.88 -2.21
N LYS A 371 10.03 -18.64 -1.21
CA LYS A 371 9.80 -18.39 0.22
C LYS A 371 10.21 -16.99 0.69
N PHE A 372 11.19 -16.35 0.04
CA PHE A 372 11.59 -14.98 0.37
C PHE A 372 10.47 -13.95 0.15
N ILE A 373 9.56 -14.17 -0.81
CA ILE A 373 8.43 -13.27 -1.08
C ILE A 373 7.45 -13.25 0.10
N ILE A 374 7.42 -14.31 0.92
CA ILE A 374 6.59 -14.37 2.13
C ILE A 374 6.99 -13.26 3.11
N LEU A 375 8.27 -12.88 3.18
CA LEU A 375 8.73 -11.81 4.06
C LEU A 375 8.15 -10.45 3.67
N PHE A 376 7.91 -10.21 2.37
CA PHE A 376 7.18 -9.03 1.92
C PHE A 376 5.74 -9.06 2.43
N VAL A 377 5.04 -10.18 2.26
CA VAL A 377 3.64 -10.30 2.70
C VAL A 377 3.51 -10.09 4.22
N ILE A 378 4.41 -10.70 5.01
CA ILE A 378 4.45 -10.51 6.46
C ILE A 378 4.77 -9.06 6.81
N GLY A 379 5.73 -8.44 6.09
CA GLY A 379 6.06 -7.02 6.28
C GLY A 379 4.86 -6.09 6.07
N ILE A 380 4.07 -6.31 5.01
CA ILE A 380 2.85 -5.55 4.72
C ILE A 380 1.74 -5.85 5.75
N LEU A 381 1.60 -7.10 6.19
CA LEU A 381 0.65 -7.51 7.23
C LEU A 381 0.95 -6.79 8.56
N VAL A 382 2.21 -6.82 9.01
CA VAL A 382 2.64 -6.14 10.25
C VAL A 382 2.44 -4.64 10.12
N MET A 383 2.81 -4.07 8.98
CA MET A 383 2.63 -2.65 8.70
C MET A 383 1.15 -2.22 8.87
N HIS A 384 0.19 -2.94 8.27
CA HIS A 384 -1.24 -2.63 8.39
C HIS A 384 -1.85 -3.00 9.75
N SER A 385 -1.27 -3.96 10.45
CA SER A 385 -1.74 -4.36 11.79
C SER A 385 -1.35 -3.35 12.85
N LEU A 386 -0.15 -2.76 12.74
CA LEU A 386 0.38 -1.79 13.71
C LEU A 386 -0.06 -0.34 13.44
N SER A 387 -0.46 -0.04 12.20
CA SER A 387 -0.86 1.29 11.77
C SER A 387 -1.89 1.22 10.64
N THR A 388 -2.88 2.09 10.69
CA THR A 388 -3.71 2.40 9.51
C THR A 388 -2.90 3.28 8.56
N ILE A 389 -2.97 2.94 7.27
CA ILE A 389 -2.21 3.60 6.21
C ILE A 389 -3.20 4.11 5.16
N PRO A 390 -3.66 5.36 5.31
CA PRO A 390 -4.64 5.93 4.40
C PRO A 390 -4.14 5.89 2.94
N GLY A 391 -5.03 5.53 2.02
CA GLY A 391 -4.73 5.49 0.59
C GLY A 391 -3.82 4.34 0.12
N VAL A 392 -3.30 3.51 1.03
CA VAL A 392 -2.56 2.28 0.67
C VAL A 392 -3.50 1.09 0.79
N ASN A 393 -3.89 0.54 -0.35
CA ASN A 393 -4.86 -0.54 -0.41
C ASN A 393 -4.21 -1.90 -0.08
N PRO A 394 -4.68 -2.63 0.95
CA PRO A 394 -4.12 -3.93 1.33
C PRO A 394 -4.16 -4.97 0.20
N ALA A 395 -5.14 -4.89 -0.71
CA ALA A 395 -5.26 -5.81 -1.85
C ALA A 395 -4.05 -5.73 -2.82
N MET A 396 -3.27 -4.64 -2.78
CA MET A 396 -2.04 -4.51 -3.57
C MET A 396 -0.99 -5.55 -3.19
N VAL A 397 -1.05 -6.15 -2.00
CA VAL A 397 -0.17 -7.26 -1.63
C VAL A 397 -0.28 -8.43 -2.61
N LEU A 398 -1.48 -8.71 -3.15
CA LEU A 398 -1.71 -9.75 -4.16
C LEU A 398 -1.05 -9.38 -5.49
N VAL A 399 -1.23 -8.13 -5.94
CA VAL A 399 -0.64 -7.59 -7.17
C VAL A 399 0.88 -7.75 -7.16
N PHE A 400 1.54 -7.23 -6.13
CA PHE A 400 3.00 -7.26 -6.04
C PHE A 400 3.53 -8.68 -5.83
N THR A 401 2.80 -9.54 -5.12
CA THR A 401 3.16 -10.97 -5.01
C THR A 401 3.16 -11.68 -6.36
N LEU A 402 2.18 -11.41 -7.24
CA LEU A 402 2.16 -11.96 -8.60
C LEU A 402 3.38 -11.52 -9.40
N ILE A 403 3.70 -10.22 -9.35
CA ILE A 403 4.85 -9.63 -10.03
C ILE A 403 6.15 -10.28 -9.53
N PHE A 404 6.35 -10.36 -8.21
CA PHE A 404 7.57 -10.88 -7.62
C PHE A 404 7.79 -12.37 -7.93
N ASN A 405 6.74 -13.18 -7.84
CA ASN A 405 6.83 -14.60 -8.18
C ASN A 405 7.13 -14.78 -9.67
N TYR A 406 6.50 -14.00 -10.55
CA TYR A 406 6.80 -14.05 -11.98
C TYR A 406 8.27 -13.69 -12.27
N MET A 407 8.77 -12.61 -11.68
CA MET A 407 10.16 -12.18 -11.86
C MET A 407 11.14 -13.25 -11.36
N GLN A 408 10.87 -13.86 -10.22
CA GLN A 408 11.70 -14.90 -9.62
C GLN A 408 11.66 -16.20 -10.45
N ASP A 409 10.48 -16.64 -10.90
CA ASP A 409 10.32 -17.82 -11.76
C ASP A 409 11.06 -17.63 -13.09
N THR A 410 10.95 -16.44 -13.69
CA THR A 410 11.65 -16.10 -14.94
C THR A 410 13.16 -16.10 -14.74
N ALA A 411 13.65 -15.56 -13.62
CA ALA A 411 15.07 -15.58 -13.28
C ALA A 411 15.60 -17.01 -13.05
N LYS A 412 14.85 -17.85 -12.32
CA LYS A 412 15.18 -19.28 -12.10
C LYS A 412 15.24 -20.06 -13.42
N SER A 413 14.35 -19.77 -14.36
CA SER A 413 14.31 -20.43 -15.68
C SER A 413 15.39 -20.00 -16.67
N GLY A 414 16.25 -19.04 -16.30
CA GLY A 414 17.32 -18.53 -17.18
C GLY A 414 16.85 -17.66 -18.36
N LYS A 415 15.53 -17.43 -18.51
CA LYS A 415 14.91 -16.69 -19.62
C LYS A 415 15.27 -15.20 -19.68
N ILE A 416 15.96 -14.67 -18.67
CA ILE A 416 16.40 -13.25 -18.60
C ILE A 416 17.77 -13.04 -19.27
N ARG A 417 18.49 -14.11 -19.66
CA ARG A 417 19.76 -13.94 -20.38
C ARG A 417 19.54 -13.60 -21.86
N LYS A 418 19.37 -12.30 -22.14
CA LYS A 418 19.84 -11.53 -23.32
C LYS A 418 18.89 -10.36 -23.62
N THR A 419 19.23 -9.16 -23.13
CA THR A 419 19.11 -7.88 -23.87
C THR A 419 20.16 -6.93 -23.34
#